data_AF-A0A4U0XYE9-F1
#
_entry.id   AF-A0A4U0XYE9-F1
#
_cell.length_a   1.000
_cell.length_b   1.000
_cell.length_c   1.000
_cell.angle_alpha   90.00
_cell.angle_beta   90.00
_cell.angle_gamma   90.00
#
_symmetry.space_group_name_H-M   'P 1'
#
loop_
_entity.id
_entity.type
_entity.pdbx_description
1 polymer ?
#
loop_
_entity_poly.entity_id
_entity_poly.type
_entity_poly.pdbx_seq_one_letter_code
_entity_poly.pdbx_strand_id
1 'polypeptide(L)'
;MVTEQSIGENVAALLRSDDDIAAQLSRLLSKPNNDAPVVLHLVFDQVTSLSSVLGRIQTGFGNKSTTSASFPAEVAVYLQNVLRHCQTTLAHLQTAVRRFTAYEEGGLFARMWKVWRSSFAERGLEKILRSLEAHRAALNFTLLLIDR
;
A
#
# COMPACT_ATOMS: atom_id res chain seq x y z
N MET A 1 6.58 7.59 23.35
CA MET A 1 7.66 8.32 22.65
C MET A 1 7.83 7.65 21.29
N VAL A 2 7.83 8.42 20.19
CA VAL A 2 8.08 7.87 18.85
C VAL A 2 9.57 7.64 18.69
N THR A 3 10.00 6.43 18.34
CA THR A 3 11.42 6.10 18.14
C THR A 3 11.67 5.72 16.69
N GLU A 4 12.89 5.95 16.21
CA GLU A 4 13.31 5.57 14.85
C GLU A 4 13.19 4.05 14.64
N GLN A 5 13.50 3.28 15.68
CA GLN A 5 13.29 1.83 15.71
C GLN A 5 11.81 1.45 15.51
N SER A 6 10.89 2.12 16.22
CA SER A 6 9.45 1.89 16.05
C SER A 6 8.96 2.25 14.63
N ILE A 7 9.55 3.27 14.01
CA ILE A 7 9.24 3.62 12.61
C ILE A 7 9.76 2.53 11.66
N GLY A 8 11.02 2.08 11.84
CA GLY A 8 11.61 1.01 11.03
C GLY A 8 10.82 -0.31 11.10
N GLU A 9 10.36 -0.70 12.30
CA GLU A 9 9.52 -1.88 12.49
C GLU A 9 8.16 -1.75 11.77
N ASN A 10 7.54 -0.57 11.83
CA ASN A 10 6.28 -0.31 11.12
C ASN A 10 6.44 -0.34 9.60
N VAL A 11 7.55 0.19 9.08
CA VAL A 11 7.88 0.13 7.65
C VAL A 11 8.10 -1.32 7.20
N ALA A 12 8.86 -2.11 7.97
CA ALA A 12 9.07 -3.52 7.67
C ALA A 12 7.77 -4.35 7.74
N ALA A 13 6.87 -4.04 8.67
CA ALA A 13 5.55 -4.66 8.73
C ALA A 13 4.69 -4.31 7.52
N LEU A 14 4.71 -3.04 7.09
CA LEU A 14 4.00 -2.58 5.91
C LEU A 14 4.51 -3.24 4.63
N LEU A 15 5.82 -3.34 4.44
CA LEU A 15 6.43 -4.01 3.28
C LEU A 15 5.98 -5.46 3.14
N ARG A 16 6.00 -6.22 4.25
CA ARG A 16 5.50 -7.61 4.25
C ARG A 16 4.01 -7.72 3.89
N SER A 17 3.20 -6.76 4.35
CA SER A 17 1.77 -6.73 4.00
C SER A 17 1.55 -6.37 2.53
N ASP A 18 2.36 -5.46 2.00
CA ASP A 18 2.27 -5.00 0.62
C ASP A 18 2.67 -6.10 -0.36
N ASP A 19 3.74 -6.85 -0.06
CA ASP A 19 4.18 -8.02 -0.84
C ASP A 19 3.09 -9.10 -0.96
N ASP A 20 2.37 -9.40 0.13
CA ASP A 20 1.24 -10.35 0.12
C ASP A 20 0.09 -9.85 -0.77
N ILE A 21 -0.26 -8.57 -0.66
CA ILE A 21 -1.32 -7.94 -1.47
C ILE A 21 -0.90 -7.95 -2.95
N ALA A 22 0.33 -7.56 -3.27
CA ALA A 22 0.87 -7.55 -4.62
C ALA A 22 0.89 -8.96 -5.23
N ALA A 23 1.29 -9.97 -4.46
CA ALA A 23 1.27 -11.36 -4.91
C ALA A 23 -0.15 -11.85 -5.23
N GLN A 24 -1.13 -11.53 -4.39
CA GLN A 24 -2.53 -11.88 -4.63
C GLN A 24 -3.11 -11.16 -5.85
N LEU A 25 -2.84 -9.86 -5.99
CA LEU A 25 -3.24 -9.07 -7.15
C LEU A 25 -2.59 -9.59 -8.43
N SER A 26 -1.28 -9.86 -8.42
CA SER A 26 -0.56 -10.42 -9.58
C SER A 26 -1.17 -11.75 -10.04
N ARG A 27 -1.49 -12.65 -9.10
CA ARG A 27 -2.18 -13.93 -9.40
C ARG A 27 -3.57 -13.73 -9.99
N LEU A 28 -4.31 -12.72 -9.55
CA LEU A 28 -5.60 -12.38 -10.14
C LEU A 28 -5.36 -11.90 -11.59
N LEU A 29 -4.47 -10.92 -11.78
CA LEU A 29 -4.21 -10.27 -13.07
C LEU A 29 -3.57 -11.19 -14.12
N SER A 30 -2.82 -12.23 -13.72
CA SER A 30 -2.11 -13.12 -14.64
C SER A 30 -2.97 -14.19 -15.31
N LYS A 31 -4.29 -14.23 -15.07
CA LYS A 31 -5.17 -15.31 -15.54
C LYS A 31 -5.63 -15.09 -17.00
N PRO A 32 -5.66 -16.16 -17.83
CA PRO A 32 -5.81 -16.05 -19.29
C PRO A 32 -7.18 -15.59 -19.82
N ASN A 33 -8.14 -15.22 -18.95
CA ASN A 33 -9.44 -14.66 -19.32
C ASN A 33 -9.86 -13.51 -18.39
N ASN A 34 -8.88 -12.85 -17.76
CA ASN A 34 -9.19 -11.78 -16.84
C ASN A 34 -9.41 -10.48 -17.61
N ASP A 35 -10.68 -10.12 -17.83
CA ASP A 35 -11.08 -8.73 -18.10
C ASP A 35 -10.94 -7.91 -16.80
N ALA A 36 -9.70 -7.86 -16.31
CA ALA A 36 -9.37 -7.13 -15.13
C ALA A 36 -9.68 -5.64 -15.39
N PRO A 37 -10.40 -4.99 -14.50
CA PRO A 37 -10.72 -3.58 -14.63
C PRO A 37 -9.43 -2.77 -14.57
N VAL A 38 -9.37 -1.71 -15.37
CA VAL A 38 -8.26 -0.73 -15.34
C VAL A 38 -7.95 -0.30 -13.90
N VAL A 39 -8.98 -0.15 -13.06
CA VAL A 39 -8.81 0.25 -11.66
C VAL A 39 -8.03 -0.78 -10.82
N LEU A 40 -8.16 -2.09 -11.08
CA LEU A 40 -7.38 -3.13 -10.36
C LEU A 40 -5.91 -3.10 -10.78
N HIS A 41 -5.63 -2.86 -12.07
CA HIS A 41 -4.27 -2.63 -12.55
C HIS A 41 -3.67 -1.39 -11.90
N LEU A 42 -4.40 -0.27 -11.87
CA LEU A 42 -3.94 0.96 -11.22
C LEU A 42 -3.68 0.76 -9.72
N VAL A 43 -4.53 -0.01 -9.03
CA VAL A 43 -4.31 -0.35 -7.62
C VAL A 43 -3.04 -1.18 -7.45
N PHE A 44 -2.80 -2.17 -8.31
CA PHE A 44 -1.56 -2.95 -8.30
C PHE A 44 -0.31 -2.07 -8.52
N ASP A 45 -0.36 -1.15 -9.47
CA ASP A 45 0.71 -0.19 -9.73
C ASP A 45 0.96 0.72 -8.51
N GLN A 46 -0.09 1.17 -7.83
CA GLN A 46 0.08 2.00 -6.62
C GLN A 46 0.63 1.23 -5.43
N VAL A 47 0.24 -0.04 -5.24
CA VAL A 47 0.78 -0.94 -4.21
C VAL A 47 2.28 -1.13 -4.44
N THR A 48 2.68 -1.56 -5.64
CA THR A 48 4.11 -1.74 -5.97
C THR A 48 4.92 -0.44 -5.85
N SER A 49 4.34 0.69 -6.26
CA SER A 49 4.96 2.01 -6.09
C SER A 49 5.10 2.42 -4.62
N LEU A 50 4.10 2.13 -3.78
CA LEU A 50 4.16 2.37 -2.34
C LEU A 50 5.25 1.52 -1.68
N SER A 51 5.34 0.22 -2.03
CA SER A 51 6.42 -0.67 -1.60
C SER A 51 7.81 -0.13 -1.93
N SER A 52 8.01 0.39 -3.14
CA SER A 52 9.28 1.00 -3.53
C SER A 52 9.66 2.18 -2.63
N VAL A 53 8.71 3.06 -2.32
CA VAL A 53 8.92 4.22 -1.44
C VAL A 53 9.20 3.77 -0.01
N LEU A 54 8.43 2.82 0.52
CA LEU A 54 8.66 2.25 1.85
C LEU A 54 10.03 1.56 1.96
N GLY A 55 10.46 0.85 0.92
CA GLY A 55 11.79 0.24 0.87
C GLY A 55 12.91 1.28 0.94
N ARG A 56 12.79 2.38 0.20
CA ARG A 56 13.73 3.51 0.29
C ARG A 56 13.75 4.13 1.69
N ILE A 57 12.60 4.31 2.31
CA ILE A 57 12.50 4.79 3.70
C ILE A 57 13.24 3.83 4.62
N GLN A 58 12.99 2.51 4.52
CA GLN A 58 13.67 1.49 5.32
C GLN A 58 15.20 1.53 5.16
N THR A 59 15.69 1.66 3.93
CA THR A 59 17.13 1.80 3.66
C THR A 59 17.70 3.10 4.25
N GLY A 60 16.96 4.21 4.18
CA GLY A 60 17.33 5.47 4.83
C GLY A 60 17.51 5.32 6.34
N PHE A 61 16.63 4.56 7.00
CA PHE A 61 16.75 4.23 8.43
C PHE A 61 17.92 3.27 8.72
N GLY A 62 18.14 2.25 7.88
CA GLY A 62 19.23 1.28 8.06
C GLY A 62 20.62 1.91 7.90
N ASN A 63 20.77 2.84 6.95
CA ASN A 63 22.05 3.48 6.64
C ASN A 63 22.43 4.60 7.62
N LYS A 64 21.44 5.27 8.26
CA LYS A 64 21.68 6.32 9.27
C LYS A 64 22.19 5.81 10.62
N SER A 65 22.27 4.49 10.83
CA SER A 65 22.88 3.90 12.04
C SER A 65 24.35 4.30 12.24
N THR A 66 25.01 4.91 11.26
CA THR A 66 26.38 5.44 11.35
C THR A 66 26.47 6.98 11.42
N THR A 67 25.37 7.71 11.18
CA THR A 67 25.35 9.18 11.19
C THR A 67 24.26 9.68 12.13
N SER A 68 24.69 10.20 13.28
CA SER A 68 23.89 10.66 14.44
C SER A 68 22.94 11.85 14.18
N ALA A 69 22.48 12.06 12.95
CA ALA A 69 21.46 13.06 12.63
C ALA A 69 20.07 12.44 12.80
N SER A 70 19.54 12.52 14.03
CA SER A 70 18.12 12.23 14.27
C SER A 70 17.27 13.26 13.51
N PHE A 71 16.20 12.79 12.88
CA PHE A 71 15.26 13.68 12.20
C PHE A 71 14.43 14.46 13.23
N PRO A 72 13.91 15.66 12.87
CA PRO A 72 13.07 16.44 13.77
C PRO A 72 11.88 15.62 14.29
N ALA A 73 11.56 15.76 15.58
CA ALA A 73 10.48 15.02 16.21
C ALA A 73 9.12 15.22 15.51
N GLU A 74 8.90 16.39 14.91
CA GLU A 74 7.71 16.70 14.11
C GLU A 74 7.61 15.83 12.85
N VAL A 75 8.73 15.60 12.17
CA VAL A 75 8.83 14.71 11.01
C VAL A 75 8.59 13.26 11.43
N ALA A 76 9.10 12.86 12.60
CA ALA A 76 8.87 11.53 13.18
C ALA A 76 7.37 11.24 13.39
N VAL A 77 6.68 12.19 14.02
CA VAL A 77 5.25 12.10 14.31
C VAL A 77 4.43 12.11 13.04
N TYR A 78 4.77 13.00 12.09
CA TYR A 78 4.12 13.05 10.78
C TYR A 78 4.27 11.72 10.04
N LEU A 79 5.50 11.20 9.92
CA LEU A 79 5.78 9.93 9.26
C LEU A 79 5.01 8.79 9.91
N GLN A 80 4.99 8.70 11.24
CA GLN A 80 4.27 7.64 11.92
C GLN A 80 2.75 7.73 11.71
N ASN A 81 2.18 8.93 11.60
CA ASN A 81 0.78 9.11 11.23
C ASN A 81 0.51 8.66 9.79
N VAL A 82 1.37 9.01 8.83
CA VAL A 82 1.26 8.55 7.44
C VAL A 82 1.35 7.04 7.35
N LEU A 83 2.32 6.41 8.04
CA LEU A 83 2.47 4.95 8.08
C LEU A 83 1.23 4.26 8.69
N ARG A 84 0.64 4.82 9.75
CA ARG A 84 -0.60 4.30 10.33
C ARG A 84 -1.76 4.35 9.32
N HIS A 85 -1.88 5.44 8.58
CA HIS A 85 -2.89 5.56 7.53
C HIS A 85 -2.63 4.62 6.34
N CYS A 86 -1.36 4.35 6.01
CA CYS A 86 -0.99 3.31 5.05
C CYS A 86 -1.47 1.94 5.53
N GLN A 87 -1.22 1.58 6.80
CA GLN A 87 -1.65 0.30 7.38
C GLN A 87 -3.17 0.12 7.28
N THR A 88 -3.95 1.14 7.64
CA THR A 88 -5.42 1.10 7.51
C THR A 88 -5.86 0.92 6.06
N THR A 89 -5.23 1.64 5.13
CA THR A 89 -5.58 1.59 3.70
C THR A 89 -5.24 0.24 3.09
N LEU A 90 -4.06 -0.32 3.41
CA LEU A 90 -3.66 -1.65 2.98
C LEU A 90 -4.54 -2.75 3.58
N ALA A 91 -4.97 -2.63 4.84
CA ALA A 91 -5.90 -3.58 5.44
C ALA A 91 -7.28 -3.58 4.73
N HIS A 92 -7.79 -2.39 4.38
CA HIS A 92 -9.00 -2.27 3.56
C HIS A 92 -8.80 -2.87 2.17
N LEU A 93 -7.65 -2.63 1.54
CA LEU A 93 -7.32 -3.22 0.25
C LEU A 93 -7.23 -4.75 0.34
N GLN A 94 -6.53 -5.31 1.32
CA GLN A 94 -6.42 -6.75 1.52
C GLN A 94 -7.80 -7.39 1.73
N THR A 95 -8.69 -6.72 2.46
CA THR A 95 -10.09 -7.17 2.60
C THR A 95 -10.82 -7.19 1.26
N ALA A 96 -10.63 -6.16 0.42
CA ALA A 96 -11.20 -6.12 -0.91
C ALA A 96 -10.64 -7.24 -1.81
N VAL A 97 -9.32 -7.42 -1.84
CA VAL A 97 -8.62 -8.45 -2.61
C VAL A 97 -9.05 -9.86 -2.19
N ARG A 98 -9.14 -10.15 -0.89
CA ARG A 98 -9.64 -11.45 -0.39
C ARG A 98 -11.07 -11.75 -0.80
N ARG A 99 -11.92 -10.72 -0.88
CA ARG A 99 -13.27 -10.89 -1.43
C ARG A 99 -13.19 -11.28 -2.90
N PHE A 100 -12.34 -10.62 -3.69
CA PHE A 100 -12.14 -10.97 -5.10
C PHE A 100 -11.67 -12.40 -5.31
N THR A 101 -10.64 -12.85 -4.58
CA THR A 101 -10.12 -14.22 -4.70
C THR A 101 -11.16 -15.27 -4.31
N ALA A 102 -11.94 -15.04 -3.24
CA ALA A 102 -13.00 -15.97 -2.82
C ALA A 102 -14.11 -16.14 -3.88
N TYR A 103 -14.47 -15.07 -4.60
CA TYR A 103 -15.46 -15.16 -5.69
C TYR A 103 -14.89 -15.80 -6.97
N GLU A 104 -13.58 -15.76 -7.11
CA GLU A 104 -12.87 -16.29 -8.27
C GLU A 104 -12.71 -17.82 -8.19
N GLU A 105 -12.48 -18.38 -7.00
CA GLU A 105 -12.51 -19.84 -6.76
C GLU A 105 -13.85 -20.50 -7.15
N GLY A 106 -14.94 -19.72 -7.19
CA GLY A 106 -16.27 -20.16 -7.63
C GLY A 106 -16.56 -19.99 -9.12
N GLY A 107 -15.63 -19.48 -9.94
CA GLY A 107 -15.85 -19.22 -11.38
C GLY A 107 -16.83 -18.08 -11.68
N LEU A 108 -17.17 -17.25 -10.68
CA LEU A 108 -18.17 -16.17 -10.80
C LEU A 108 -17.56 -14.79 -11.01
N PHE A 109 -16.25 -14.68 -11.18
CA PHE A 109 -15.52 -13.41 -11.20
C PHE A 109 -16.11 -12.38 -12.15
N ALA A 110 -16.32 -12.73 -13.44
CA ALA A 110 -16.88 -11.79 -14.42
C ALA A 110 -18.30 -11.31 -14.07
N ARG A 111 -19.14 -12.20 -13.53
CA ARG A 111 -20.52 -11.90 -13.14
C ARG A 111 -20.55 -11.03 -11.87
N MET A 112 -19.69 -11.35 -10.91
CA MET A 112 -19.49 -10.59 -9.68
C MET A 112 -18.92 -9.22 -9.96
N TRP A 113 -17.93 -9.11 -10.85
CA TRP A 113 -17.35 -7.82 -11.25
C TRP A 113 -18.42 -6.89 -11.84
N LYS A 114 -19.30 -7.42 -12.70
CA LYS A 114 -20.42 -6.65 -13.24
C LYS A 114 -21.36 -6.12 -12.15
N VAL A 115 -21.67 -6.93 -11.14
CA VAL A 115 -22.46 -6.51 -9.96
C VAL A 115 -21.69 -5.48 -9.13
N TRP A 116 -20.38 -5.65 -9.00
CA TRP A 116 -19.50 -4.80 -8.22
C TRP A 116 -19.37 -3.39 -8.80
N ARG A 117 -19.23 -3.30 -10.12
CA ARG A 117 -19.24 -2.05 -10.90
C ARG A 117 -20.56 -1.28 -10.74
N SER A 118 -21.67 -1.98 -10.54
CA SER A 118 -22.96 -1.35 -10.22
C SER A 118 -23.16 -1.04 -8.73
N SER A 119 -22.16 -1.30 -7.87
CA SER A 119 -22.29 -1.22 -6.40
C SER A 119 -21.41 -0.15 -5.77
N PHE A 120 -21.65 0.15 -4.49
CA PHE A 120 -20.80 1.02 -3.66
C PHE A 120 -19.35 0.56 -3.54
N ALA A 121 -19.04 -0.67 -3.93
CA ALA A 121 -17.75 -1.26 -3.74
C ALA A 121 -16.70 -0.75 -4.75
N GLU A 122 -17.09 -0.40 -5.99
CA GLU A 122 -16.21 0.29 -6.96
C GLU A 122 -15.73 1.64 -6.41
N ARG A 123 -16.66 2.44 -5.87
CA ARG A 123 -16.33 3.71 -5.18
C ARG A 123 -15.38 3.50 -3.99
N GLY A 124 -15.51 2.35 -3.31
CA GLY A 124 -14.60 1.94 -2.25
C GLY A 124 -13.17 1.72 -2.76
N LEU A 125 -13.02 1.04 -3.89
CA LEU A 125 -11.72 0.78 -4.51
C LEU A 125 -11.08 2.05 -5.08
N GLU A 126 -11.85 2.92 -5.71
CA GLU A 126 -11.38 4.24 -6.15
C GLU A 126 -10.95 5.14 -4.98
N LYS A 127 -11.63 5.03 -3.83
CA LYS A 127 -11.25 5.73 -2.60
C LYS A 127 -9.95 5.18 -2.03
N ILE A 128 -9.75 3.86 -2.10
CA ILE A 128 -8.50 3.21 -1.71
C ILE A 128 -7.38 3.68 -2.64
N LEU A 129 -7.59 3.67 -3.97
CA LEU A 129 -6.62 4.14 -4.96
C LEU A 129 -6.16 5.58 -4.66
N ARG A 130 -7.10 6.51 -4.50
CA ARG A 130 -6.80 7.91 -4.14
C ARG A 130 -6.06 8.04 -2.81
N SER A 131 -6.40 7.21 -1.82
CA SER A 131 -5.69 7.18 -0.54
C SER A 131 -4.25 6.71 -0.71
N LEU A 132 -4.01 5.66 -1.49
CA LEU A 132 -2.66 5.15 -1.77
C LEU A 132 -1.80 6.20 -2.48
N GLU A 133 -2.36 6.90 -3.49
CA GLU A 133 -1.67 7.99 -4.18
C GLU A 133 -1.27 9.12 -3.22
N ALA A 134 -2.19 9.53 -2.34
CA ALA A 134 -1.94 10.57 -1.34
C ALA A 134 -0.86 10.14 -0.33
N HIS A 135 -0.92 8.90 0.15
CA HIS A 135 0.07 8.36 1.07
C HIS A 135 1.44 8.27 0.42
N ARG A 136 1.52 7.82 -0.83
CA ARG A 136 2.76 7.80 -1.61
C ARG A 136 3.36 9.20 -1.74
N ALA A 137 2.54 10.21 -2.06
CA ALA A 137 3.00 11.59 -2.15
C ALA A 137 3.54 12.11 -0.80
N ALA A 138 2.84 11.82 0.31
CA ALA A 138 3.26 12.20 1.65
C ALA A 138 4.57 11.51 2.09
N LEU A 139 4.74 10.23 1.77
CA LEU A 139 5.97 9.48 2.05
C LEU A 139 7.15 9.98 1.21
N ASN A 140 6.94 10.27 -0.08
CA ASN A 140 7.97 10.89 -0.92
C ASN A 140 8.38 12.27 -0.41
N PHE A 141 7.43 13.08 0.05
CA PHE A 141 7.74 14.35 0.69
C PHE A 141 8.60 14.14 1.94
N THR A 142 8.28 13.12 2.75
CA THR A 142 9.06 12.77 3.94
C THR A 142 10.47 12.30 3.58
N LEU A 143 10.64 11.51 2.52
CA LEU A 143 11.95 11.11 2.00
C LEU A 143 12.84 12.31 1.65
N LEU A 144 12.28 13.35 1.00
CA LEU A 144 13.02 14.58 0.70
C LEU A 144 13.53 15.31 1.95
N LEU A 145 12.88 15.10 3.09
CA LEU A 145 13.30 15.66 4.38
C LEU A 145 14.32 14.75 5.09
N ILE A 146 14.40 13.47 4.74
CA ILE A 146 15.34 12.48 5.29
C ILE A 146 16.66 12.48 4.51
N ASP A 147 16.62 12.69 3.19
CA ASP A 147 17.79 12.70 2.28
C ASP A 147 18.58 14.04 2.30
N ARG A 148 18.14 15.02 3.11
CA ARG A 148 18.89 16.25 3.41
C ARG A 148 19.75 16.09 4.67
#